data_AF-A0A8T0AMK6-F1
#
_entry.id   AF-A0A8T0AMK6-F1
#
_cell.length_a   1.000
_cell.length_b   1.000
_cell.length_c   1.000
_cell.angle_alpha   90.00
_cell.angle_beta   90.00
_cell.angle_gamma   90.00
#
_symmetry.space_group_name_H-M   'P 1'
#
loop_
_entity.id
_entity.type
_entity.pdbx_description
1 polymer ?
#
loop_
_entity_poly.entity_id
_entity_poly.type
_entity_poly.pdbx_seq_one_letter_code
_entity_poly.pdbx_strand_id
1 'polypeptide(L)'
;MVLEAKKKRRVRTERRIRWWKLKEEECSVRFREEVGQGFGGGEEVLGDWETTAGVMREAARKVFGVTSGNRKDNKEMWWWNDEVQESIRKKMLAKQKWDRQSDEQSRQEYKEMREQVKRDVAKAREKTYEELYERLDTKEGENGSGVFNQIV
;
A
#
# COMPACT_ATOMS: atom_id res chain seq x y z
N MET A 1 20.53 1.07 -32.19
CA MET A 1 19.67 0.03 -31.59
C MET A 1 18.63 0.72 -30.72
N VAL A 2 17.36 0.71 -31.14
CA VAL A 2 16.25 1.32 -30.40
C VAL A 2 15.80 0.31 -29.34
N LEU A 3 16.01 0.62 -28.06
CA LEU A 3 15.52 -0.18 -26.95
C LEU A 3 14.01 0.06 -26.83
N GLU A 4 13.19 -0.81 -27.42
CA GLU A 4 11.75 -0.79 -27.16
C GLU A 4 11.49 -1.13 -25.69
N ALA A 5 11.00 -0.15 -24.94
CA ALA A 5 10.55 -0.32 -23.58
C ALA A 5 9.26 -1.18 -23.57
N LYS A 6 9.40 -2.48 -23.30
CA LYS A 6 8.26 -3.38 -23.05
C LYS A 6 7.42 -2.84 -21.90
N LYS A 7 6.24 -2.28 -22.21
CA LYS A 7 5.26 -1.84 -21.20
C LYS A 7 4.83 -3.06 -20.37
N LYS A 8 5.17 -3.07 -19.09
CA LYS A 8 4.67 -4.05 -18.12
C LYS A 8 3.12 -4.05 -18.14
N ARG A 9 2.49 -5.20 -18.33
CA ARG A 9 1.03 -5.37 -18.17
C ARG A 9 0.63 -4.83 -16.80
N ARG A 10 -0.31 -3.87 -16.78
CA ARG A 10 -0.89 -3.36 -15.55
C ARG A 10 -1.74 -4.49 -14.97
N VAL A 11 -1.36 -5.01 -13.80
CA VAL A 11 -2.24 -5.88 -13.00
C VAL A 11 -3.47 -5.04 -12.66
N ARG A 12 -4.67 -5.57 -12.96
CA ARG A 12 -5.94 -4.89 -12.67
C ARG A 12 -6.18 -4.99 -11.16
N THR A 13 -5.71 -4.01 -10.40
CA THR A 13 -6.02 -3.91 -8.97
C THR A 13 -7.51 -3.69 -8.79
N GLU A 14 -8.10 -4.31 -7.77
CA GLU A 14 -9.50 -4.11 -7.41
C GLU A 14 -9.78 -2.63 -7.09
N ARG A 15 -10.88 -2.10 -7.64
CA ARG A 15 -11.31 -0.73 -7.42
C ARG A 15 -11.98 -0.63 -6.06
N ARG A 16 -11.43 0.18 -5.15
CA ARG A 16 -11.97 0.39 -3.81
C ARG A 16 -12.82 1.66 -3.78
N ILE A 17 -13.96 1.60 -3.07
CA ILE A 17 -14.80 2.77 -2.80
C ILE A 17 -14.10 3.66 -1.77
N ARG A 18 -14.21 4.98 -1.94
CA ARG A 18 -13.56 5.97 -1.05
C ARG A 18 -14.37 6.19 0.24
N TRP A 19 -14.50 5.16 1.07
CA TRP A 19 -15.31 5.23 2.30
C TRP A 19 -14.89 6.35 3.28
N TRP A 20 -13.64 6.82 3.23
CA TRP A 20 -13.21 7.94 4.08
C TRP A 20 -13.94 9.25 3.81
N LYS A 21 -14.54 9.44 2.62
CA LYS A 21 -15.38 10.59 2.29
C LYS A 21 -16.68 10.64 3.10
N LEU A 22 -17.03 9.56 3.81
CA LEU A 22 -18.15 9.57 4.74
C LEU A 22 -17.93 10.53 5.93
N LYS A 23 -16.66 10.88 6.22
CA LYS A 23 -16.32 11.87 7.24
C LYS A 23 -16.67 13.31 6.81
N GLU A 24 -16.85 13.55 5.52
CA GLU A 24 -17.28 14.85 4.99
C GLU A 24 -18.81 14.92 5.05
N GLU A 25 -19.33 15.95 5.70
CA GLU A 25 -20.77 16.08 6.00
C GLU A 25 -21.62 16.18 4.73
N GLU A 26 -21.17 16.94 3.72
CA GLU A 26 -21.82 17.05 2.41
C GLU A 26 -21.92 15.70 1.68
N CYS A 27 -20.82 14.93 1.68
CA CYS A 27 -20.76 13.61 1.07
C CYS A 27 -21.65 12.61 1.81
N SER A 28 -21.72 12.70 3.14
CA SER A 28 -22.57 11.85 3.99
C SER A 28 -24.07 12.10 3.77
N VAL A 29 -24.48 13.37 3.69
CA VAL A 29 -25.88 13.75 3.41
C VAL A 29 -26.30 13.23 2.03
N ARG A 30 -25.51 13.51 0.99
CA ARG A 30 -25.81 13.03 -0.38
C ARG A 30 -25.83 11.51 -0.49
N PHE A 31 -24.98 10.82 0.28
CA PHE A 31 -24.99 9.36 0.33
C PHE A 31 -26.30 8.83 0.94
N ARG A 32 -26.78 9.40 2.05
CA ARG A 32 -28.05 9.00 2.66
C ARG A 32 -29.25 9.22 1.73
N GLU A 33 -29.27 10.34 1.02
CA GLU A 33 -30.31 10.63 0.01
C GLU A 33 -30.31 9.60 -1.12
N GLU A 34 -29.14 9.29 -1.68
CA GLU A 34 -28.98 8.29 -2.75
C GLU A 34 -29.31 6.87 -2.29
N VAL A 35 -28.98 6.52 -1.04
CA VAL A 35 -29.37 5.24 -0.43
C VAL A 35 -30.89 5.17 -0.25
N GLY A 36 -31.52 6.23 0.26
CA GLY A 36 -32.98 6.29 0.41
C GLY A 36 -33.73 6.23 -0.93
N GLN A 37 -33.19 6.86 -1.97
CA GLN A 37 -33.70 6.72 -3.34
C GLN A 37 -33.53 5.29 -3.88
N GLY A 38 -32.41 4.63 -3.55
CA GLY A 38 -32.13 3.25 -3.92
C GLY A 38 -33.10 2.23 -3.32
N PHE A 39 -33.70 2.53 -2.17
CA PHE A 39 -34.78 1.74 -1.55
C PHE A 39 -36.19 2.19 -2.01
N GLY A 40 -36.29 3.06 -3.01
CA GLY A 40 -37.58 3.49 -3.57
C GLY A 40 -38.38 4.42 -2.66
N GLY A 41 -37.73 5.08 -1.69
CA GLY A 41 -38.41 5.96 -0.73
C GLY A 41 -39.22 5.22 0.35
N GLY A 42 -39.14 3.89 0.40
CA GLY A 42 -39.68 3.08 1.49
C GLY A 42 -38.58 2.68 2.48
N GLU A 43 -38.95 2.62 3.76
CA GLU A 43 -38.13 2.05 4.85
C GLU A 43 -38.12 0.51 4.80
N GLU A 44 -38.25 -0.08 3.61
CA GLU A 44 -38.27 -1.53 3.45
C GLU A 44 -36.85 -2.01 3.14
N VAL A 45 -36.18 -2.50 4.20
CA VAL A 45 -34.93 -3.24 4.06
C VAL A 45 -35.24 -4.48 3.23
N LEU A 46 -34.68 -4.54 2.01
CA LEU A 46 -34.74 -5.73 1.17
C LEU A 46 -34.30 -6.92 2.04
N GLY A 47 -35.13 -7.96 2.13
CA GLY A 47 -34.97 -9.06 3.09
C GLY A 47 -33.66 -9.87 2.95
N ASP A 48 -32.83 -9.54 1.96
CA ASP A 48 -31.49 -10.07 1.76
C ASP A 48 -30.42 -8.99 1.97
N TRP A 49 -29.47 -9.30 2.84
CA TRP A 49 -28.31 -8.48 3.15
C TRP A 49 -27.46 -8.17 1.91
N GLU A 50 -27.33 -9.11 0.97
CA GLU A 50 -26.52 -8.88 -0.23
C GLU A 50 -27.14 -7.81 -1.13
N THR A 51 -28.47 -7.77 -1.20
CA THR A 51 -29.19 -6.78 -2.01
C THR A 51 -29.10 -5.40 -1.38
N THR A 52 -29.32 -5.31 -0.06
CA THR A 52 -29.15 -4.08 0.73
C THR A 52 -27.72 -3.54 0.63
N ALA A 53 -26.72 -4.40 0.80
CA ALA A 53 -25.32 -4.05 0.67
C ALA A 53 -24.96 -3.64 -0.77
N GLY A 54 -25.62 -4.23 -1.77
CA GLY A 54 -25.50 -3.86 -3.19
C GLY A 54 -25.93 -2.42 -3.44
N VAL A 55 -27.13 -2.04 -2.98
CA VAL A 55 -27.67 -0.67 -3.09
C VAL A 55 -26.74 0.33 -2.41
N MET A 56 -26.26 0.02 -1.19
CA MET A 56 -25.31 0.87 -0.47
C MET A 56 -23.98 1.01 -1.22
N ARG A 57 -23.45 -0.07 -1.80
CA ARG A 57 -22.22 -0.03 -2.60
C ARG A 57 -22.39 0.82 -3.86
N GLU A 58 -23.52 0.72 -4.55
CA GLU A 58 -23.81 1.53 -5.75
C GLU A 58 -23.94 3.02 -5.42
N ALA A 59 -24.73 3.36 -4.40
CA ALA A 59 -24.84 4.74 -3.91
C ALA A 59 -23.45 5.30 -3.50
N ALA A 60 -22.65 4.49 -2.81
CA ALA A 60 -21.30 4.87 -2.40
C ALA A 60 -20.35 5.05 -3.59
N ARG A 61 -20.46 4.23 -4.65
CA ARG A 61 -19.71 4.43 -5.91
C ARG A 61 -20.12 5.72 -6.61
N LYS A 62 -21.42 6.05 -6.62
CA LYS A 62 -21.95 7.26 -7.26
C LYS A 62 -21.52 8.54 -6.53
N VAL A 63 -21.58 8.55 -5.20
CA VAL A 63 -21.26 9.73 -4.37
C VAL A 63 -19.76 9.86 -4.08
N PHE A 64 -19.12 8.79 -3.59
CA PHE A 64 -17.71 8.86 -3.16
C PHE A 64 -16.73 8.60 -4.32
N GLY A 65 -17.21 7.97 -5.39
CA GLY A 65 -16.35 7.49 -6.46
C GLY A 65 -15.50 6.29 -6.05
N VAL A 66 -14.78 5.76 -7.03
CA VAL A 66 -13.80 4.68 -6.82
C VAL A 66 -12.38 5.20 -7.00
N THR A 67 -11.42 4.58 -6.31
CA THR A 67 -10.01 4.74 -6.65
C THR A 67 -9.64 3.81 -7.81
N SER A 68 -8.76 4.27 -8.69
CA SER A 68 -8.00 3.34 -9.51
C SER A 68 -7.13 2.55 -8.53
N GLY A 69 -7.39 1.25 -8.39
CA GLY A 69 -6.86 0.45 -7.29
C GLY A 69 -5.39 0.74 -7.04
N ASN A 70 -5.10 1.31 -5.86
CA ASN A 70 -3.76 1.76 -5.53
C ASN A 70 -2.83 0.54 -5.49
N ARG A 71 -1.63 0.70 -6.04
CA ARG A 71 -0.63 -0.36 -6.06
C ARG A 71 -0.15 -0.58 -4.63
N LYS A 72 -0.48 -1.75 -4.08
CA LYS A 72 -0.01 -2.31 -2.81
C LYS A 72 -0.39 -1.47 -1.59
N ASP A 73 -1.30 -2.02 -0.78
CA ASP A 73 -1.22 -1.79 0.66
C ASP A 73 0.24 -2.10 1.04
N ASN A 74 0.96 -1.12 1.60
CA ASN A 74 2.37 -1.22 1.99
C ASN A 74 2.51 -2.09 3.26
N LYS A 75 1.83 -3.25 3.28
CA LYS A 75 1.59 -4.10 4.45
C LYS A 75 2.78 -5.00 4.82
N GLU A 76 3.86 -4.98 4.07
CA GLU A 76 4.91 -6.02 4.17
C GLU A 76 6.32 -5.53 4.52
N MET A 77 6.51 -4.31 5.01
CA MET A 77 7.88 -3.86 5.26
C MET A 77 8.02 -3.31 6.68
N TRP A 78 7.93 -4.20 7.66
CA TRP A 78 8.34 -3.96 9.05
C TRP A 78 9.84 -3.62 9.17
N TRP A 79 10.64 -3.89 8.14
CA TRP A 79 12.04 -3.48 7.96
C TRP A 79 12.21 -2.14 7.20
N TRP A 80 11.11 -1.39 6.98
CA TRP A 80 11.12 -0.11 6.26
C TRP A 80 11.49 1.05 7.19
N ASN A 81 12.80 1.27 7.36
CA ASN A 81 13.34 2.37 8.17
C ASN A 81 13.42 3.69 7.36
N ASP A 82 13.35 4.83 8.05
CA ASP A 82 13.55 6.17 7.50
C ASP A 82 14.86 6.29 6.72
N GLU A 83 15.92 5.61 7.18
CA GLU A 83 17.22 5.53 6.50
C GLU A 83 17.12 4.87 5.13
N VAL A 84 16.36 3.78 5.02
CA VAL A 84 16.09 3.08 3.75
C VAL A 84 15.27 3.98 2.82
N GLN A 85 14.32 4.74 3.36
CA GLN A 85 13.54 5.68 2.57
C GLN A 85 14.38 6.85 2.06
N GLU A 86 15.29 7.36 2.88
CA GLU A 86 16.19 8.44 2.48
C GLU A 86 17.18 7.97 1.41
N SER A 87 17.77 6.79 1.55
CA SER A 87 18.68 6.23 0.55
C SER A 87 17.97 5.97 -0.78
N ILE A 88 16.73 5.47 -0.77
CA ILE A 88 15.90 5.31 -1.97
C ILE A 88 15.60 6.66 -2.62
N ARG A 89 15.24 7.69 -1.84
CA ARG A 89 15.01 9.05 -2.35
C ARG A 89 16.27 9.60 -3.03
N LYS A 90 17.43 9.46 -2.39
CA LYS A 90 18.71 9.90 -2.96
C LYS A 90 19.06 9.14 -4.25
N LYS A 91 18.84 7.83 -4.31
CA LYS A 91 18.98 7.03 -5.54
C LYS A 91 18.05 7.51 -6.66
N MET A 92 16.81 7.89 -6.34
CA MET A 92 15.88 8.43 -7.33
C MET A 92 16.35 9.78 -7.88
N LEU A 93 16.87 10.66 -7.03
CA LEU A 93 17.46 11.94 -7.47
C LEU A 93 18.67 11.71 -8.38
N ALA A 94 19.56 10.78 -8.02
CA ALA A 94 20.69 10.39 -8.87
C ALA A 94 20.23 9.82 -10.22
N LYS A 95 19.16 9.01 -10.23
CA LYS A 95 18.57 8.50 -11.47
C LYS A 95 18.00 9.63 -12.33
N GLN A 96 17.30 10.59 -11.74
CA GLN A 96 16.77 11.75 -12.44
C GLN A 96 17.90 12.63 -13.02
N LYS A 97 18.99 12.81 -12.28
CA LYS A 97 20.19 13.52 -12.76
C LYS A 97 20.80 12.81 -13.97
N TRP A 98 20.97 11.49 -13.89
CA TRP A 98 21.44 10.69 -15.03
C TRP A 98 20.50 10.76 -16.23
N ASP A 99 19.19 10.67 -16.03
CA ASP A 99 18.22 10.75 -17.12
C ASP A 99 18.21 12.12 -17.83
N ARG A 100 18.57 13.20 -17.12
CA ARG A 100 18.66 14.55 -17.68
C ARG A 100 19.99 14.82 -18.39
N GLN A 101 21.10 14.41 -17.78
CA GLN A 101 22.44 14.77 -18.23
C GLN A 101 23.03 13.72 -19.18
N SER A 102 22.63 12.45 -19.05
CA SER A 102 23.18 11.31 -19.80
C SER A 102 24.72 11.16 -19.75
N ASP A 103 25.36 11.77 -18.76
CA ASP A 103 26.80 11.72 -18.54
C ASP A 103 27.24 10.45 -17.79
N GLU A 104 28.47 9.99 -18.04
CA GLU A 104 29.04 8.79 -17.40
C GLU A 104 29.28 9.02 -15.89
N GLN A 105 29.56 10.26 -15.46
CA GLN A 105 29.66 10.62 -14.04
C GLN A 105 28.31 10.42 -13.32
N SER A 106 27.22 10.95 -13.90
CA SER A 106 25.87 10.79 -13.35
C SER A 106 25.40 9.33 -13.36
N ARG A 107 25.88 8.53 -14.32
CA ARG A 107 25.65 7.07 -14.34
C ARG A 107 26.38 6.36 -13.20
N GLN A 108 27.63 6.72 -12.93
CA GLN A 108 28.42 6.14 -11.85
C GLN A 108 27.84 6.52 -10.48
N GLU A 109 27.46 7.78 -10.28
CA GLU A 109 26.74 8.24 -9.08
C GLU A 109 25.46 7.42 -8.84
N TYR A 110 24.64 7.18 -9.88
CA TYR A 110 23.45 6.34 -9.75
C TYR A 110 23.79 4.90 -9.34
N LYS A 111 24.88 4.33 -9.88
CA LYS A 111 25.32 2.97 -9.56
C LYS A 111 25.73 2.85 -8.10
N GLU A 112 26.51 3.82 -7.60
CA GLU A 112 26.93 3.87 -6.20
C GLU A 112 25.73 4.00 -5.26
N MET A 113 24.80 4.93 -5.55
CA MET A 113 23.59 5.09 -4.75
C MET A 113 22.68 3.86 -4.81
N ARG A 114 22.65 3.14 -5.93
CA ARG A 114 21.93 1.87 -6.04
C ARG A 114 22.54 0.78 -5.16
N GLU A 115 23.86 0.66 -5.10
CA GLU A 115 24.52 -0.30 -4.23
C GLU A 115 24.39 0.09 -2.75
N GLN A 116 24.43 1.39 -2.44
CA GLN A 116 24.19 1.88 -1.07
C GLN A 116 22.80 1.53 -0.58
N VAL A 117 21.75 1.75 -1.39
CA VAL A 117 20.39 1.33 -1.07
C VAL A 117 20.30 -0.18 -0.77
N LYS A 118 21.02 -1.02 -1.53
CA LYS A 118 21.01 -2.46 -1.25
C LYS A 118 21.64 -2.79 0.11
N ARG A 119 22.75 -2.11 0.45
CA ARG A 119 23.41 -2.28 1.75
C ARG A 119 22.51 -1.82 2.90
N ASP A 120 21.88 -0.67 2.76
CA ASP A 120 20.99 -0.12 3.80
C ASP A 120 19.78 -1.02 4.01
N VAL A 121 19.20 -1.57 2.94
CA VAL A 121 18.12 -2.58 3.03
C VAL A 121 18.61 -3.87 3.69
N ALA A 122 19.82 -4.33 3.39
CA ALA A 122 20.39 -5.52 4.03
C ALA A 122 20.61 -5.30 5.53
N LYS A 123 21.20 -4.15 5.91
CA LYS A 123 21.40 -3.76 7.31
C LYS A 123 20.09 -3.64 8.08
N ALA A 124 19.09 -3.00 7.49
CA ALA A 124 17.78 -2.86 8.13
C ALA A 124 17.15 -4.23 8.38
N ARG A 125 17.27 -5.17 7.44
CA ARG A 125 16.81 -6.54 7.62
C ARG A 125 17.59 -7.26 8.71
N GLU A 126 18.92 -7.18 8.67
CA GLU A 126 19.80 -7.81 9.66
C GLU A 126 19.47 -7.33 11.08
N LYS A 127 19.38 -6.02 11.28
CA LYS A 127 18.99 -5.42 12.56
C LYS A 127 17.63 -5.92 13.06
N THR A 128 16.63 -5.99 12.17
CA THR A 128 15.32 -6.53 12.58
C THR A 128 15.36 -8.02 12.94
N TYR A 129 16.26 -8.81 12.34
CA TYR A 129 16.44 -10.21 12.73
C TYR A 129 17.24 -10.34 14.03
N GLU A 130 18.27 -9.51 14.23
CA GLU A 130 19.05 -9.43 15.47
C GLU A 130 18.14 -9.09 16.66
N GLU A 131 17.31 -8.04 16.54
CA GLU A 131 16.30 -7.68 17.55
C GLU A 131 15.30 -8.81 17.84
N LEU A 132 14.91 -9.57 16.80
CA LEU A 132 14.04 -10.74 16.97
C LEU A 132 14.72 -11.86 17.77
N TYR A 133 15.99 -12.16 17.45
CA TYR A 133 16.75 -13.21 18.14
C TYR A 133 17.08 -12.83 19.58
N GLU A 134 17.46 -11.58 19.85
CA GLU A 134 17.69 -11.09 21.23
C GLU A 134 16.44 -11.24 22.12
N ARG A 135 15.25 -11.01 21.54
CA ARG A 135 13.98 -11.24 22.24
C ARG A 135 13.70 -12.72 22.50
N LEU A 136 14.19 -13.62 21.65
CA LEU A 136 14.04 -15.08 21.85
C LEU A 136 15.07 -15.62 22.85
N ASP A 137 16.27 -15.04 22.91
CA ASP A 137 17.35 -15.42 23.84
C ASP A 137 17.17 -14.86 25.26
N THR A 138 16.19 -13.97 25.48
CA THR A 138 15.81 -13.50 26.81
C THR A 138 14.78 -14.45 27.45
N LYS A 139 14.83 -14.63 28.78
CA LYS A 139 14.08 -15.62 29.59
C LYS A 139 12.54 -15.65 29.41
N GLU A 140 11.96 -14.71 28.66
CA GLU A 140 10.55 -14.75 28.25
C GLU A 140 10.28 -15.82 27.17
N GLY A 141 11.31 -16.29 26.43
CA GLY A 141 11.20 -17.38 25.45
C GLY A 141 11.15 -18.80 26.03
N GLU A 142 11.71 -19.02 27.22
CA GLU A 142 11.76 -20.35 27.87
C GLU A 142 10.39 -20.79 28.44
N ASN A 143 9.46 -19.86 28.67
CA ASN A 143 8.10 -20.15 29.17
C ASN A 143 7.02 -20.14 28.06
N GLY A 144 7.41 -20.01 26.79
CA GLY A 144 6.50 -19.80 25.65
C GLY A 144 6.42 -20.95 24.64
N SER A 145 6.89 -22.15 24.98
CA SER A 145 6.80 -23.36 24.14
C SER A 145 5.37 -23.90 24.08
N GLY A 146 4.45 -23.14 23.48
CA GLY A 146 3.06 -23.56 23.37
C GLY A 146 2.16 -22.81 22.41
N VAL A 147 2.64 -21.79 21.68
CA VAL A 147 1.78 -21.04 20.74
C VAL A 147 2.48 -20.73 19.42
N PHE A 148 3.08 -21.74 18.81
CA PHE A 148 3.62 -21.66 17.44
C PHE A 148 2.78 -22.47 16.45
N ASN A 149 1.45 -22.42 16.58
CA ASN A 149 0.58 -23.05 15.59
C ASN A 149 -0.77 -22.34 15.43
N GLN A 150 -0.75 -21.14 14.88
CA GLN A 150 -1.87 -20.65 14.07
C GLN A 150 -1.38 -19.50 13.18
N ILE A 151 -1.03 -19.82 11.93
CA ILE A 151 -1.19 -19.03 10.70
C ILE A 151 -0.62 -19.91 9.58
N VAL A 152 -1.49 -20.75 9.03
CA VAL A 152 -1.49 -21.20 7.62
C VAL A 152 -2.86 -20.82 7.08
#